data_AF-A0A1E4I2F3-F1
#
_entry.id   AF-A0A1E4I2F3-F1
#
_cell.length_a   1.000
_cell.length_b   1.000
_cell.length_c   1.000
_cell.angle_alpha   90.00
_cell.angle_beta   90.00
_cell.angle_gamma   90.00
#
_symmetry.space_group_name_H-M   'P 1'
#
loop_
_entity.id
_entity.type
_entity.pdbx_description
1 polymer ?
#
loop_
_entity_poly.entity_id
_entity_poly.type
_entity_poly.pdbx_seq_one_letter_code
_entity_poly.pdbx_strand_id
1 'polypeptide(L)'
;SHIESQMATSQQQQLALESLYKDLAQGRDQWTLAEIEQVLLTAAQQLQLAGNVKAAIIALEGADTRLQRLNKPQFTALRRAIASDLANLRAAPSVDEVGMSARIEALVAHHMDWPLASAQASEAVPAPRSVRAANFGQELWAELKHLVQIRRVEGNETVLLPPDQAYFLRENLRLRLLSARLALLSQDQAAFRADLRAVLLMLERYFNTRDAGVVDAIKEVKRLSSLQIAIKLPGIDASLAALDAYKGEH
;
A
#
# COMPACT_ATOMS: atom_id res chain seq x y z
N SER A 1 -25.01 -67.18 -27.86
CA SER A 1 -25.59 -65.92 -28.35
C SER A 1 -26.12 -65.02 -27.23
N HIS A 2 -27.14 -65.40 -26.43
CA HIS A 2 -27.73 -64.46 -25.46
C HIS A 2 -26.82 -64.09 -24.27
N ILE A 3 -26.04 -65.05 -23.77
CA ILE A 3 -25.05 -64.79 -22.71
C ILE A 3 -23.88 -63.95 -23.23
N GLU A 4 -23.43 -64.19 -24.46
CA GLU A 4 -22.39 -63.39 -25.11
C GLU A 4 -22.85 -61.94 -25.34
N SER A 5 -24.11 -61.72 -25.74
CA SER A 5 -24.65 -60.36 -25.90
C SER A 5 -24.80 -59.63 -24.56
N GLN A 6 -25.20 -60.33 -23.49
CA GLN A 6 -25.26 -59.73 -22.15
C GLN A 6 -23.87 -59.38 -21.60
N MET A 7 -22.88 -60.23 -21.85
CA MET A 7 -21.50 -60.00 -21.43
C MET A 7 -20.86 -58.84 -22.19
N ALA A 8 -21.09 -58.73 -23.50
CA ALA A 8 -20.66 -57.58 -24.30
C ALA A 8 -21.31 -56.26 -23.86
N THR A 9 -22.61 -56.29 -23.54
CA THR A 9 -23.35 -55.12 -23.04
C THR A 9 -22.82 -54.68 -21.67
N SER A 10 -22.52 -55.62 -20.77
CA SER A 10 -21.93 -55.33 -19.46
C SER A 10 -20.53 -54.71 -19.58
N GLN A 11 -19.68 -55.25 -20.47
CA GLN A 11 -18.37 -54.66 -20.76
C GLN A 11 -18.46 -53.24 -21.33
N GLN A 12 -19.39 -52.98 -22.27
CA GLN A 12 -19.61 -51.63 -22.79
C GLN A 12 -20.10 -50.66 -21.70
N GLN A 13 -20.96 -51.11 -20.79
CA GLN A 13 -21.40 -50.29 -19.65
C GLN A 13 -20.25 -49.98 -18.69
N GLN A 14 -19.36 -50.94 -18.42
CA GLN A 14 -18.17 -50.72 -17.60
C GLN A 14 -17.23 -49.69 -18.23
N LEU A 15 -16.94 -49.82 -19.53
CA LEU A 15 -16.09 -48.88 -20.26
C LEU A 15 -16.70 -47.46 -20.31
N ALA A 16 -18.02 -47.36 -20.51
CA ALA A 16 -18.73 -46.08 -20.49
C ALA A 16 -18.65 -45.41 -19.10
N LEU A 17 -18.80 -46.18 -18.02
CA LEU A 17 -18.64 -45.68 -16.65
C LEU A 17 -17.21 -45.18 -16.41
N GLU A 18 -16.19 -45.95 -16.80
CA GLU A 18 -14.79 -45.55 -16.64
C GLU A 18 -14.48 -44.25 -17.40
N SER A 19 -15.02 -44.08 -18.61
CA SER A 19 -14.89 -42.84 -19.37
C SER A 19 -15.53 -41.66 -18.64
N LEU A 20 -16.77 -41.79 -18.18
CA LEU A 20 -17.47 -40.73 -17.45
C LEU A 20 -16.74 -40.34 -16.16
N TYR A 21 -16.19 -41.32 -15.43
CA TYR A 21 -15.37 -41.05 -14.25
C TYR A 21 -14.09 -40.27 -14.59
N LYS A 22 -13.42 -40.63 -15.69
CA LYS A 22 -12.23 -39.90 -16.16
C LYS A 22 -12.56 -38.47 -16.55
N ASP A 23 -13.63 -38.27 -17.32
CA ASP A 23 -14.05 -36.94 -17.79
C ASP A 23 -14.44 -36.04 -16.61
N LEU A 24 -15.19 -36.58 -15.64
CA LEU A 24 -15.56 -35.84 -14.43
C LEU A 24 -14.33 -35.49 -13.57
N ALA A 25 -13.40 -36.43 -13.43
CA ALA A 25 -12.16 -36.20 -12.68
C ALA A 25 -11.28 -35.15 -13.35
N GLN A 26 -11.13 -35.20 -14.68
CA GLN A 26 -10.39 -34.21 -15.45
C GLN A 26 -11.06 -32.82 -15.38
N GLY A 27 -12.39 -32.75 -15.50
CA GLY A 27 -13.13 -31.50 -15.38
C GLY A 27 -12.96 -30.85 -14.00
N ARG A 28 -12.95 -31.64 -12.93
CA ARG A 28 -12.70 -31.14 -11.57
C ARG A 28 -11.28 -30.60 -11.39
N ASP A 29 -10.30 -31.28 -11.98
CA ASP A 29 -8.90 -30.87 -11.93
C ASP A 29 -8.69 -29.55 -12.69
N GLN A 30 -9.23 -29.45 -13.91
CA GLN A 30 -9.19 -28.24 -14.73
C GLN A 30 -9.87 -27.05 -14.03
N TRP A 31 -11.04 -27.28 -13.43
CA TRP A 31 -11.74 -26.24 -12.67
C TRP A 31 -10.92 -25.76 -11.47
N THR A 32 -10.29 -26.69 -10.74
CA THR A 32 -9.48 -26.32 -9.57
C THR A 32 -8.24 -25.53 -9.98
N LEU A 33 -7.62 -25.86 -11.11
CA LEU A 33 -6.49 -25.12 -11.65
C LEU A 33 -6.87 -23.70 -12.08
N ALA A 34 -8.02 -23.53 -12.73
CA ALA A 34 -8.51 -22.20 -13.09
C ALA A 34 -8.77 -21.34 -11.83
N GLU A 35 -9.28 -21.94 -10.75
CA GLU A 35 -9.45 -21.24 -9.48
C GLU A 35 -8.10 -20.85 -8.86
N ILE A 36 -7.12 -21.77 -8.84
CA ILE A 36 -5.78 -21.49 -8.31
C ILE A 36 -5.08 -20.42 -9.14
N GLU A 37 -5.19 -20.48 -10.47
CA GLU A 37 -4.69 -19.44 -11.37
C GLU A 37 -5.23 -18.07 -10.99
N GLN A 38 -6.55 -17.95 -10.83
CA GLN A 38 -7.16 -16.68 -10.47
C GLN A 38 -6.64 -16.16 -9.13
N VAL A 39 -6.44 -17.05 -8.16
CA VAL A 39 -5.85 -16.71 -6.85
C VAL A 39 -4.40 -16.23 -7.02
N LEU A 40 -3.58 -16.93 -7.80
CA LEU A 40 -2.18 -16.57 -8.05
C LEU A 40 -2.08 -15.23 -8.79
N LEU A 41 -2.88 -15.02 -9.85
CA LEU A 41 -2.91 -13.75 -10.58
C LEU A 41 -3.33 -12.58 -9.67
N THR A 42 -4.33 -12.80 -8.81
CA THR A 42 -4.74 -11.80 -7.82
C THR A 42 -3.62 -11.51 -6.82
N ALA A 43 -2.92 -12.54 -6.34
CA ALA A 43 -1.78 -12.39 -5.43
C ALA A 43 -0.63 -11.62 -6.09
N ALA A 44 -0.30 -11.94 -7.34
CA ALA A 44 0.71 -11.22 -8.13
C ALA A 44 0.33 -9.74 -8.29
N GLN A 45 -0.94 -9.46 -8.59
CA GLN A 45 -1.44 -8.09 -8.70
C GLN A 45 -1.33 -7.34 -7.36
N GLN A 46 -1.68 -7.98 -6.24
CA GLN A 46 -1.56 -7.38 -4.90
C GLN A 46 -0.10 -7.08 -4.55
N LEU A 47 0.85 -7.92 -4.95
CA LEU A 47 2.29 -7.66 -4.78
C LEU A 47 2.78 -6.51 -5.65
N GLN A 48 2.42 -6.50 -6.94
CA GLN A 48 2.92 -5.53 -7.90
C GLN A 48 2.31 -4.14 -7.74
N LEU A 49 1.00 -4.06 -7.46
CA LEU A 49 0.27 -2.78 -7.40
C LEU A 49 0.21 -2.21 -5.99
N ALA A 50 -0.03 -3.06 -4.99
CA ALA A 50 -0.31 -2.62 -3.62
C ALA A 50 0.82 -2.95 -2.63
N GLY A 51 1.87 -3.67 -3.05
CA GLY A 51 2.91 -4.16 -2.14
C GLY A 51 2.38 -5.07 -1.01
N ASN A 52 1.18 -5.62 -1.19
CA ASN A 52 0.48 -6.29 -0.09
C ASN A 52 0.95 -7.74 0.08
N VAL A 53 2.12 -7.89 0.72
CA VAL A 53 2.75 -9.19 1.01
C VAL A 53 1.84 -10.09 1.83
N LYS A 54 1.12 -9.54 2.82
CA LYS A 54 0.23 -10.31 3.69
C LYS A 54 -0.89 -10.95 2.88
N ALA A 55 -1.57 -10.18 2.03
CA ALA A 55 -2.63 -10.71 1.17
C ALA A 55 -2.09 -11.78 0.21
N ALA A 56 -0.90 -11.58 -0.36
CA ALA A 56 -0.27 -12.56 -1.24
C ALA A 56 0.09 -13.86 -0.51
N ILE A 57 0.66 -13.78 0.70
CA ILE A 57 0.96 -14.95 1.53
C ILE A 57 -0.33 -15.73 1.83
N ILE A 58 -1.41 -15.04 2.25
CA ILE A 58 -2.71 -15.68 2.54
C ILE A 58 -3.26 -16.38 1.28
N ALA A 59 -3.16 -15.73 0.12
CA ALA A 59 -3.60 -16.29 -1.16
C ALA A 59 -2.79 -17.55 -1.53
N LEU A 60 -1.45 -17.51 -1.42
CA LEU A 60 -0.57 -18.64 -1.72
C LEU A 60 -0.77 -19.81 -0.73
N GLU A 61 -0.95 -19.54 0.56
CA GLU A 61 -1.30 -20.56 1.56
C GLU A 61 -2.64 -21.22 1.25
N GLY A 62 -3.63 -20.42 0.83
CA GLY A 62 -4.92 -20.92 0.38
C GLY A 62 -4.81 -21.83 -0.84
N ALA A 63 -3.99 -21.44 -1.82
CA ALA A 63 -3.71 -22.24 -3.01
C ALA A 63 -3.02 -23.57 -2.67
N ASP A 64 -1.95 -23.55 -1.85
CA ASP A 64 -1.28 -24.79 -1.42
C ASP A 64 -2.21 -25.69 -0.62
N THR A 65 -3.03 -25.14 0.28
CA THR A 65 -4.01 -25.93 1.06
C THR A 65 -5.05 -26.62 0.16
N ARG A 66 -5.47 -25.99 -0.94
CA ARG A 66 -6.39 -26.61 -1.92
C ARG A 66 -5.69 -27.74 -2.68
N LEU A 67 -4.46 -27.51 -3.15
CA LEU A 67 -3.65 -28.53 -3.82
C LEU A 67 -3.33 -29.72 -2.91
N GLN A 68 -3.04 -29.46 -1.63
CA GLN A 68 -2.84 -30.48 -0.61
C GLN A 68 -4.05 -31.39 -0.44
N ARG A 69 -5.26 -30.83 -0.44
CA ARG A 69 -6.51 -31.60 -0.32
C ARG A 69 -6.75 -32.54 -1.51
N LEU A 70 -6.26 -32.18 -2.70
CA LEU A 70 -6.33 -33.06 -3.87
C LEU A 70 -5.30 -34.21 -3.79
N ASN A 71 -4.14 -33.94 -3.18
CA ASN A 71 -3.05 -34.90 -2.97
C ASN A 71 -2.69 -35.73 -4.22
N LYS A 72 -2.64 -35.09 -5.39
CA LYS A 72 -2.29 -35.74 -6.67
C LYS A 72 -0.82 -35.49 -7.05
N PRO A 73 -0.08 -36.50 -7.53
CA PRO A 73 1.34 -36.35 -7.93
C PRO A 73 1.58 -35.29 -8.99
N GLN A 74 0.63 -35.11 -9.92
CA GLN A 74 0.70 -34.15 -11.01
C GLN A 74 0.82 -32.68 -10.54
N PHE A 75 0.39 -32.35 -9.33
CA PHE A 75 0.50 -30.99 -8.77
C PHE A 75 1.77 -30.75 -7.95
N THR A 76 2.66 -31.74 -7.83
CA THR A 76 3.87 -31.65 -6.99
C THR A 76 4.78 -30.50 -7.42
N ALA A 77 4.95 -30.28 -8.73
CA ALA A 77 5.77 -29.20 -9.26
C ALA A 77 5.21 -27.82 -8.86
N LEU A 78 3.90 -27.61 -9.06
CA LEU A 78 3.21 -26.38 -8.68
C LEU A 78 3.28 -26.13 -7.17
N ARG A 79 3.05 -27.16 -6.34
CA ARG A 79 3.17 -27.04 -4.88
C ARG A 79 4.57 -26.64 -4.43
N ARG A 80 5.61 -27.19 -5.07
CA ARG A 80 7.00 -26.83 -4.76
C ARG A 80 7.29 -25.37 -5.13
N ALA A 81 6.76 -24.90 -6.26
CA ALA A 81 6.89 -23.52 -6.68
C ALA A 81 6.20 -22.55 -5.70
N ILE A 82 4.95 -22.85 -5.29
CA ILE A 82 4.22 -22.07 -4.28
C ILE A 82 4.97 -22.05 -2.94
N ALA A 83 5.52 -23.18 -2.51
CA ALA A 83 6.31 -23.25 -1.27
C ALA A 83 7.59 -22.39 -1.34
N SER A 84 8.27 -22.37 -2.49
CA SER A 84 9.44 -21.51 -2.73
C SER A 84 9.07 -20.03 -2.65
N ASP A 85 7.99 -19.63 -3.33
CA ASP A 85 7.53 -18.24 -3.33
C ASP A 85 7.05 -17.80 -1.94
N LEU A 86 6.36 -18.67 -1.20
CA LEU A 86 6.02 -18.41 0.22
C LEU A 86 7.25 -18.20 1.08
N ALA A 87 8.30 -19.01 0.91
CA ALA A 87 9.54 -18.86 1.64
C ALA A 87 10.22 -17.52 1.31
N ASN A 88 10.27 -17.13 0.03
CA ASN A 88 10.83 -15.87 -0.43
C ASN A 88 10.05 -14.67 0.13
N LEU A 89 8.72 -14.70 0.07
CA LEU A 89 7.85 -13.64 0.59
C LEU A 89 7.97 -13.48 2.12
N ARG A 90 8.09 -14.59 2.86
CA ARG A 90 8.28 -14.56 4.32
C ARG A 90 9.67 -14.11 4.75
N ALA A 91 10.68 -14.38 3.92
CA ALA A 91 12.05 -13.92 4.13
C ALA A 91 12.24 -12.44 3.75
N ALA A 92 11.28 -11.84 3.04
CA ALA A 92 11.33 -10.42 2.71
C ALA A 92 11.33 -9.59 4.02
N PRO A 93 12.20 -8.58 4.15
CA PRO A 93 12.22 -7.74 5.33
C PRO A 93 10.87 -7.04 5.50
N SER A 94 10.30 -7.08 6.70
CA SER A 94 9.06 -6.38 7.02
C SER A 94 9.37 -4.97 7.53
N VAL A 95 8.59 -4.00 7.06
CA VAL A 95 8.60 -2.64 7.58
C VAL A 95 7.84 -2.66 8.91
N ASP A 96 8.40 -2.07 9.96
CA ASP A 96 7.71 -1.86 11.24
C ASP A 96 6.64 -0.75 11.10
N GLU A 97 5.59 -1.07 10.35
CA GLU A 97 4.47 -0.19 10.05
C GLU A 97 3.75 0.25 11.34
N VAL A 98 3.60 -0.67 12.30
CA VAL A 98 2.95 -0.40 13.58
C VAL A 98 3.76 0.61 14.39
N GLY A 99 5.07 0.39 14.53
CA GLY A 99 5.95 1.32 15.25
C GLY A 99 6.08 2.67 14.55
N MET A 100 6.17 2.70 13.23
CA MET A 100 6.18 3.96 12.45
C MET A 100 4.86 4.71 12.58
N SER A 101 3.71 4.01 12.50
CA SER A 101 2.39 4.62 12.71
C SER A 101 2.24 5.18 14.12
N ALA A 102 2.70 4.45 15.13
CA ALA A 102 2.66 4.92 16.53
C ALA A 102 3.50 6.18 16.74
N ARG A 103 4.67 6.27 16.10
CA ARG A 103 5.52 7.48 16.14
C ARG A 103 4.85 8.68 15.47
N ILE A 104 4.19 8.49 14.34
CA ILE A 104 3.42 9.56 13.67
C ILE A 104 2.25 9.99 14.55
N GLU A 105 1.56 9.04 15.19
CA GLU A 105 0.46 9.33 16.10
C GLU A 105 0.92 10.12 17.34
N ALA A 106 2.09 9.82 17.88
CA ALA A 106 2.70 10.61 18.94
C ALA A 106 2.99 12.06 18.50
N LEU A 107 3.48 12.27 17.27
CA LEU A 107 3.65 13.62 16.71
C LEU A 107 2.31 14.35 16.57
N VAL A 108 1.27 13.65 16.13
CA VAL A 108 -0.10 14.19 16.05
C VAL A 108 -0.67 14.50 17.43
N ALA A 109 -0.34 13.75 18.48
CA ALA A 109 -0.83 14.04 19.83
C ALA A 109 -0.27 15.35 20.38
N HIS A 110 1.02 15.64 20.12
CA HIS A 110 1.74 16.77 20.72
C HIS A 110 1.81 18.03 19.86
N HIS A 111 1.26 18.01 18.63
CA HIS A 111 1.35 19.14 17.69
C HIS A 111 0.73 20.46 18.21
N MET A 112 -0.20 20.38 19.18
CA MET A 112 -0.83 21.54 19.82
C MET A 112 0.06 22.20 20.88
N ASP A 113 1.01 21.46 21.45
CA ASP A 113 1.87 21.95 22.53
C ASP A 113 3.08 22.73 22.00
N TRP A 114 3.40 22.55 20.71
CA TRP A 114 4.59 23.16 20.14
C TRP A 114 4.47 24.68 20.00
N PRO A 115 5.40 25.46 20.57
CA PRO A 115 5.37 26.91 20.46
C PRO A 115 5.71 27.33 19.02
N LEU A 116 4.90 28.25 18.48
CA LEU A 116 5.24 28.92 17.23
C LEU A 116 6.45 29.82 17.45
N ALA A 117 7.25 30.06 16.41
CA ALA A 117 8.45 30.90 16.47
C ALA A 117 8.17 32.40 16.66
N SER A 118 6.99 32.79 17.15
CA SER A 118 6.39 34.14 17.16
C SER A 118 7.43 35.28 17.08
N ALA A 119 7.42 36.00 15.94
CA ALA A 119 8.04 37.30 15.73
C ALA A 119 9.56 37.46 15.96
N GLN A 120 10.39 36.43 15.78
CA GLN A 120 11.85 36.63 15.65
C GLN A 120 12.29 36.81 14.19
N ALA A 121 11.68 37.75 13.45
CA ALA A 121 12.26 38.42 12.26
C ALA A 121 11.28 39.40 11.58
N SER A 122 11.24 40.66 12.04
CA SER A 122 11.24 41.88 11.20
C SER A 122 10.92 43.10 12.09
N GLU A 123 11.86 43.72 12.81
CA GLU A 123 12.89 44.60 12.23
C GLU A 123 13.58 44.03 11.00
N ALA A 124 13.05 44.35 9.83
CA ALA A 124 13.77 44.23 8.57
C ALA A 124 13.56 45.53 7.79
N VAL A 125 14.66 46.25 7.65
CA VAL A 125 14.92 47.35 6.73
C VAL A 125 14.26 47.08 5.35
N PRO A 126 13.64 48.06 4.69
CA PRO A 126 13.02 47.84 3.39
C PRO A 126 14.11 47.62 2.32
N ALA A 127 14.01 46.53 1.57
CA ALA A 127 14.73 46.38 0.30
C ALA A 127 13.89 45.57 -0.73
N PRO A 128 14.05 45.85 -2.04
CA PRO A 128 13.00 45.60 -3.03
C PRO A 128 13.13 44.26 -3.77
N ARG A 129 11.96 43.74 -4.15
CA ARG A 129 11.59 42.95 -5.35
C ARG A 129 12.41 41.72 -5.80
N SER A 130 11.60 40.67 -6.02
CA SER A 130 11.60 39.68 -7.12
C SER A 130 12.46 38.42 -7.01
N VAL A 131 11.83 37.33 -6.56
CA VAL A 131 11.98 36.01 -7.21
C VAL A 131 10.59 35.38 -7.33
N ARG A 132 10.30 34.96 -8.55
CA ARG A 132 9.06 34.40 -9.08
C ARG A 132 8.69 33.10 -8.36
N ALA A 133 7.81 33.17 -7.37
CA ALA A 133 7.02 32.03 -6.87
C ALA A 133 5.64 32.08 -7.52
N ALA A 134 5.60 31.84 -8.83
CA ALA A 134 4.37 31.68 -9.58
C ALA A 134 4.11 30.18 -9.78
N ASN A 135 2.91 29.74 -9.38
CA ASN A 135 2.13 28.67 -10.02
C ASN A 135 1.83 27.37 -9.25
N PHE A 136 2.38 27.04 -8.08
CA PHE A 136 1.93 25.79 -7.41
C PHE A 136 0.67 25.94 -6.54
N GLY A 137 0.31 27.18 -6.17
CA GLY A 137 -0.87 27.46 -5.35
C GLY A 137 -2.14 27.76 -6.15
N GLN A 138 -2.04 28.28 -7.37
CA GLN A 138 -3.19 28.82 -8.09
C GLN A 138 -4.08 27.75 -8.75
N GLU A 139 -3.52 26.62 -9.18
CA GLU A 139 -4.31 25.53 -9.79
C GLU A 139 -5.19 24.82 -8.76
N LEU A 140 -4.66 24.55 -7.56
CA LEU A 140 -5.44 23.95 -6.46
C LEU A 140 -6.45 24.94 -5.84
N TRP A 141 -6.18 26.25 -5.91
CA TRP A 141 -7.11 27.30 -5.44
C TRP A 141 -8.25 27.62 -6.42
N ALA A 142 -8.10 27.28 -7.71
CA ALA A 142 -9.13 27.52 -8.71
C ALA A 142 -10.27 26.49 -8.63
N GLU A 143 -9.95 25.24 -8.29
CA GLU A 143 -10.91 24.13 -8.22
C GLU A 143 -11.80 24.19 -6.96
N LEU A 144 -11.28 24.76 -5.86
CA LEU A 144 -12.00 24.95 -4.58
C LEU A 144 -12.86 26.22 -4.52
N LYS A 145 -12.70 27.18 -5.45
CA LYS A 145 -13.39 28.49 -5.41
C LYS A 145 -14.76 28.52 -6.10
N HIS A 146 -15.29 27.40 -6.56
CA HIS A 146 -16.65 27.35 -7.10
C HIS A 146 -17.78 27.34 -6.06
N LEU A 147 -17.50 27.52 -4.77
CA LEU A 147 -18.55 27.42 -3.75
C LEU A 147 -18.64 28.50 -2.68
N VAL A 148 -17.83 29.55 -2.66
CA VAL A 148 -18.10 30.68 -1.75
C VAL A 148 -17.69 32.02 -2.36
N GLN A 149 -18.72 32.84 -2.60
CA GLN A 149 -18.63 34.23 -3.02
C GLN A 149 -17.74 35.06 -2.07
N ILE A 150 -16.77 35.76 -2.66
CA ILE A 150 -15.91 36.72 -1.98
C ILE A 150 -16.67 38.03 -1.77
N ARG A 151 -16.81 38.47 -0.52
CA ARG A 151 -17.05 39.89 -0.21
C ARG A 151 -15.79 40.48 0.44
N ARG A 152 -15.27 41.51 -0.21
CA ARG A 152 -14.05 42.28 0.09
C ARG A 152 -14.35 43.33 1.16
N VAL A 153 -13.50 43.51 2.17
CA VAL A 153 -13.34 44.78 2.91
C VAL A 153 -11.88 44.95 3.32
N GLU A 154 -11.35 46.15 3.07
CA GLU A 154 -10.01 46.62 3.44
C GLU A 154 -9.98 47.09 4.90
N GLY A 155 -8.81 47.00 5.56
CA GLY A 155 -8.59 47.55 6.88
C GLY A 155 -7.14 47.42 7.32
N ASN A 156 -6.42 48.54 7.27
CA ASN A 156 -5.10 48.78 7.82
C ASN A 156 -5.16 48.82 9.36
N GLU A 157 -4.31 48.05 10.06
CA GLU A 157 -3.62 48.41 11.32
C GLU A 157 -3.00 47.16 11.97
N THR A 158 -1.71 47.29 12.33
CA THR A 158 -0.94 46.47 13.32
C THR A 158 -1.49 45.07 13.63
N VAL A 159 -1.16 44.12 12.76
CA VAL A 159 -1.60 42.74 12.88
C VAL A 159 -0.63 41.98 13.79
N LEU A 160 -0.95 41.91 15.09
CA LEU A 160 -0.74 40.64 15.80
C LEU A 160 -1.38 39.57 14.91
N LEU A 161 -0.63 38.52 14.56
CA LEU A 161 -1.13 37.39 13.77
C LEU A 161 -2.60 37.12 14.15
N PRO A 162 -3.57 37.27 13.23
CA PRO A 162 -4.96 37.03 13.56
C PRO A 162 -5.05 35.62 14.16
N PRO A 163 -5.78 35.44 15.28
CA PRO A 163 -5.88 34.16 16.00
C PRO A 163 -6.07 32.92 15.09
N ASP A 164 -6.67 33.14 13.92
CA ASP A 164 -6.96 32.14 12.90
C ASP A 164 -5.70 31.53 12.22
N GLN A 165 -4.62 32.28 11.99
CA GLN A 165 -3.48 31.79 11.18
C GLN A 165 -2.65 30.71 11.89
N ALA A 166 -2.48 30.84 13.20
CA ALA A 166 -1.80 29.86 14.03
C ALA A 166 -2.57 28.53 14.07
N TYR A 167 -3.90 28.62 14.16
CA TYR A 167 -4.78 27.45 14.12
C TYR A 167 -4.68 26.71 12.79
N PHE A 168 -4.79 27.41 11.65
CA PHE A 168 -4.68 26.79 10.32
C PHE A 168 -3.31 26.15 10.07
N LEU A 169 -2.23 26.77 10.54
CA LEU A 169 -0.88 26.20 10.41
C LEU A 169 -0.78 24.85 11.13
N ARG A 170 -1.27 24.79 12.38
CA ARG A 170 -1.25 23.56 13.16
C ARG A 170 -2.17 22.50 12.58
N GLU A 171 -3.34 22.89 12.08
CA GLU A 171 -4.25 21.94 11.43
C GLU A 171 -3.65 21.42 10.12
N ASN A 172 -2.95 22.25 9.33
CA ASN A 172 -2.23 21.78 8.16
C ASN A 172 -1.12 20.80 8.53
N LEU A 173 -0.40 21.06 9.62
CA LEU A 173 0.64 20.15 10.12
C LEU A 173 0.04 18.80 10.51
N ARG A 174 -1.09 18.82 11.22
CA ARG A 174 -1.85 17.62 11.58
C ARG A 174 -2.30 16.85 10.35
N LEU A 175 -2.91 17.52 9.38
CA LEU A 175 -3.38 16.91 8.14
C LEU A 175 -2.24 16.21 7.38
N ARG A 176 -1.07 16.84 7.30
CA ARG A 176 0.10 16.23 6.65
C ARG A 176 0.64 15.02 7.41
N LEU A 177 0.65 15.06 8.75
CA LEU A 177 1.02 13.90 9.55
C LEU A 177 0.04 12.73 9.35
N LEU A 178 -1.27 13.02 9.29
CA LEU A 178 -2.29 12.01 9.01
C LEU A 178 -2.19 11.46 7.57
N SER A 179 -1.90 12.32 6.60
CA SER A 179 -1.62 11.92 5.20
C SER A 179 -0.39 11.03 5.11
N ALA A 180 0.70 11.36 5.82
CA ALA A 180 1.88 10.51 5.92
C ALA A 180 1.53 9.13 6.53
N ARG A 181 0.67 9.08 7.55
CA ARG A 181 0.19 7.81 8.11
C ARG A 181 -0.57 6.99 7.07
N LEU A 182 -1.48 7.61 6.30
CA LEU A 182 -2.20 6.93 5.22
C LEU A 182 -1.23 6.38 4.15
N ALA A 183 -0.25 7.18 3.73
CA ALA A 183 0.77 6.77 2.77
C ALA A 183 1.66 5.62 3.29
N LEU A 184 1.94 5.60 4.60
CA LEU A 184 2.63 4.48 5.24
C LEU A 184 1.80 3.19 5.15
N LEU A 185 0.50 3.25 5.48
CA LEU A 185 -0.41 2.09 5.41
C LEU A 185 -0.57 1.57 3.96
N SER A 186 -0.58 2.49 2.98
CA SER A 186 -0.67 2.15 1.56
C SER A 186 0.69 1.81 0.93
N GLN A 187 1.77 1.77 1.72
CA GLN A 187 3.16 1.58 1.26
C GLN A 187 3.60 2.55 0.15
N ASP A 188 3.00 3.74 0.07
CA ASP A 188 3.37 4.77 -0.89
C ASP A 188 4.57 5.57 -0.40
N GLN A 189 5.76 5.09 -0.77
CA GLN A 189 7.04 5.70 -0.40
C GLN A 189 7.18 7.16 -0.84
N ALA A 190 6.62 7.52 -2.01
CA ALA A 190 6.76 8.84 -2.58
C ALA A 190 5.89 9.84 -1.81
N ALA A 191 4.61 9.51 -1.60
CA ALA A 191 3.69 10.32 -0.82
C ALA A 191 4.15 10.45 0.64
N PHE A 192 4.57 9.35 1.27
CA PHE A 192 5.09 9.35 2.64
C PHE A 192 6.26 10.33 2.81
N ARG A 193 7.24 10.29 1.90
CA ARG A 193 8.39 11.20 1.94
C ARG A 193 7.98 12.65 1.65
N ALA A 194 7.05 12.86 0.72
CA ALA A 194 6.59 14.20 0.38
C ALA A 194 5.92 14.87 1.59
N ASP A 195 5.02 14.17 2.27
CA ASP A 195 4.33 14.69 3.45
C ASP A 195 5.27 14.92 4.63
N LEU A 196 6.17 13.97 4.93
CA LEU A 196 7.16 14.17 6.01
C LEU A 196 8.12 15.33 5.73
N ARG A 197 8.54 15.54 4.47
CA ARG A 197 9.35 16.72 4.11
C ARG A 197 8.57 18.00 4.31
N ALA A 198 7.29 18.02 3.93
CA ALA A 198 6.45 19.20 4.13
C ALA A 198 6.24 19.50 5.63
N VAL A 199 6.01 18.49 6.46
CA VAL A 199 5.98 18.60 7.93
C VAL A 199 7.29 19.19 8.45
N LEU A 200 8.44 18.64 8.01
CA LEU A 200 9.75 19.12 8.42
C LEU A 200 9.95 20.61 8.08
N LEU A 201 9.62 21.01 6.85
CA LEU A 201 9.72 22.41 6.41
C LEU A 201 8.83 23.34 7.23
N MET A 202 7.63 22.88 7.62
CA MET A 202 6.73 23.67 8.45
C MET A 202 7.29 23.86 9.86
N LEU A 203 7.80 22.77 10.48
CA LEU A 203 8.44 22.81 11.79
C LEU A 203 9.65 23.76 11.79
N GLU A 204 10.53 23.65 10.79
CA GLU A 204 11.74 24.49 10.71
C GLU A 204 11.42 25.96 10.42
N ARG A 205 10.33 26.26 9.69
CA ARG A 205 9.99 27.62 9.25
C ARG A 205 9.11 28.40 10.23
N TYR A 206 8.16 27.73 10.88
CA TYR A 206 7.10 28.40 11.63
C TYR A 206 7.07 28.07 13.13
N PHE A 207 7.75 27.01 13.56
CA PHE A 207 7.81 26.60 14.97
C PHE A 207 9.14 26.99 15.61
N ASN A 208 9.15 27.19 16.92
CA ASN A 208 10.34 27.57 17.65
C ASN A 208 11.32 26.39 17.73
N THR A 209 12.35 26.39 16.90
CA THR A 209 13.38 25.32 16.85
C THR A 209 14.33 25.30 18.05
N ARG A 210 14.13 26.17 19.04
CA ARG A 210 14.81 26.10 20.35
C ARG A 210 14.00 25.35 21.40
N ASP A 211 12.72 25.11 21.15
CA ASP A 211 11.87 24.31 22.02
C ASP A 211 12.24 22.82 21.93
N ALA A 212 12.35 22.16 23.08
CA ALA A 212 12.76 20.76 23.15
C ALA A 212 11.80 19.83 22.39
N GLY A 213 10.49 20.07 22.50
CA GLY A 213 9.46 19.29 21.80
C GLY A 213 9.55 19.43 20.29
N VAL A 214 9.75 20.66 19.79
CA VAL A 214 9.94 20.92 18.35
C VAL A 214 11.23 20.29 17.83
N VAL A 215 12.33 20.37 18.58
CA VAL A 215 13.61 19.75 18.21
C VAL A 215 13.49 18.25 18.10
N ASP A 216 12.80 17.60 19.04
CA ASP A 216 12.61 16.16 19.03
C ASP A 216 11.64 15.73 17.92
N ALA A 217 10.59 16.52 17.64
CA ALA A 217 9.72 16.31 16.49
C ALA A 217 10.49 16.36 15.17
N ILE A 218 11.36 17.36 14.99
CA ILE A 218 12.23 17.48 13.80
C ILE A 218 13.13 16.25 13.64
N LYS A 219 13.76 15.78 14.74
CA LYS A 219 14.60 14.58 14.71
C LYS A 219 13.78 13.34 14.33
N GLU A 220 12.58 13.19 14.89
CA GLU A 220 11.69 12.06 14.59
C GLU A 220 11.27 12.05 13.12
N VAL A 221 10.81 13.19 12.61
CA VAL A 221 10.39 13.33 11.20
C VAL A 221 11.57 13.07 10.26
N LYS A 222 12.78 13.55 10.58
CA LYS A 222 14.00 13.23 9.82
C LYS A 222 14.27 11.73 9.80
N ARG A 223 14.19 11.07 10.97
CA ARG A 223 14.37 9.62 11.09
C ARG A 223 13.34 8.86 10.26
N LEU A 224 12.05 9.16 10.42
CA LEU A 224 10.97 8.55 9.65
C LEU A 224 11.15 8.74 8.14
N SER A 225 11.55 9.94 7.71
CA SER A 225 11.76 10.25 6.28
C SER A 225 12.92 9.48 5.64
N SER A 226 13.90 9.06 6.44
CA SER A 226 15.04 8.25 5.98
C SER A 226 14.72 6.77 5.82
N LEU A 227 13.61 6.30 6.41
CA LEU A 227 13.20 4.91 6.33
C LEU A 227 12.70 4.58 4.92
N GLN A 228 13.01 3.36 4.48
CA GLN A 228 12.42 2.78 3.28
C GLN A 228 11.22 1.94 3.71
N ILE A 229 10.03 2.39 3.31
CA ILE A 229 8.76 1.69 3.50
C ILE A 229 8.39 0.84 2.27
N ALA A 230 8.96 1.14 1.09
CA ALA A 230 8.83 0.30 -0.10
C ALA A 230 10.11 -0.52 -0.29
N ILE A 231 10.04 -1.82 0.02
CA ILE A 231 11.09 -2.79 -0.27
C ILE A 231 10.76 -3.45 -1.61
N LYS A 232 11.75 -3.73 -2.45
CA LYS A 232 11.54 -4.51 -3.67
C LYS A 232 11.12 -5.92 -3.26
N LEU A 233 9.83 -6.19 -3.34
CA LEU A 233 9.25 -7.47 -2.95
C LEU A 233 9.63 -8.55 -3.96
N PRO A 234 9.95 -9.78 -3.52
CA PRO A 234 10.01 -10.91 -4.43
C PRO A 234 8.63 -11.16 -5.02
N GLY A 235 8.59 -11.47 -6.33
CA GLY A 235 7.37 -11.86 -7.02
C GLY A 235 7.00 -13.32 -6.74
N ILE A 236 5.98 -13.80 -7.44
CA ILE A 236 5.53 -15.21 -7.42
C ILE A 236 5.73 -15.89 -8.79
N ASP A 237 6.79 -15.46 -9.49
CA ASP A 237 7.05 -15.86 -10.88
C ASP A 237 7.25 -17.37 -11.01
N ALA A 238 7.80 -18.03 -9.99
CA ALA A 238 7.97 -19.47 -9.99
C ALA A 238 6.61 -20.20 -9.97
N SER A 239 5.67 -19.74 -9.14
CA SER A 239 4.31 -20.30 -9.07
C SER A 239 3.54 -20.13 -10.38
N LEU A 240 3.62 -18.95 -10.99
CA LEU A 240 2.98 -18.67 -12.28
C LEU A 240 3.61 -19.52 -13.40
N ALA A 241 4.94 -19.57 -13.48
CA ALA A 241 5.63 -20.39 -14.48
C ALA A 241 5.32 -21.90 -14.33
N ALA A 242 5.21 -22.40 -13.09
CA ALA A 242 4.86 -23.81 -12.85
C ALA A 242 3.41 -24.12 -13.24
N LEU A 243 2.50 -23.17 -13.07
CA LEU A 243 1.11 -23.29 -13.52
C LEU A 243 1.03 -23.30 -15.06
N ASP A 244 1.74 -22.38 -15.72
CA ASP A 244 1.78 -22.31 -17.18
C ASP A 244 2.40 -23.57 -17.79
N ALA A 245 3.47 -24.11 -17.18
CA ALA A 245 4.07 -25.36 -17.60
C ALA A 245 3.08 -26.53 -17.53
N TYR A 246 2.30 -26.63 -16.44
CA TYR A 246 1.27 -27.67 -16.31
C TYR A 246 0.20 -27.56 -17.41
N LYS A 247 -0.21 -26.34 -17.76
CA LYS A 247 -1.18 -26.10 -18.84
C LYS A 247 -0.62 -26.35 -20.23
N GLY A 248 0.69 -26.22 -20.43
CA GLY A 248 1.35 -26.51 -21.71
C GLY A 248 1.51 -28.02 -21.98
N GLU A 249 1.50 -28.84 -20.93
CA GLU A 249 1.65 -30.29 -21.01
C GLU A 249 0.32 -31.04 -21.24
N HIS A 250 -0.84 -30.37 -21.13
CA HIS A 250 -2.18 -30.97 -21.17
C HIS A 250 -3.16 -30.14 -22.01
#